data_AF-A0A4S8R547-F1
#
_entry.id   AF-A0A4S8R547-F1
#
_cell.length_a   1.000
_cell.length_b   1.000
_cell.length_c   1.000
_cell.angle_alpha   90.00
_cell.angle_beta   90.00
_cell.angle_gamma   90.00
#
_symmetry.space_group_name_H-M   'P 1'
#
loop_
_entity.id
_entity.type
_entity.pdbx_description
1 polymer ?
#
loop_
_entity_poly.entity_id
_entity_poly.type
_entity_poly.pdbx_seq_one_letter_code
_entity_poly.pdbx_strand_id
1 'polypeptide(L)'
;MSAPGPPTKPFKYIEELPLHWEIVSGHPIAEKLSNMREALESGADPNALDKAPRPERSMGRPLHYATDTLHFDFMPRYENLSIVELLLEYGADPRMKGMAGSRESPLEDVERIVKTNYPKLGERDMEFFKAALVVMEEKLRWAQTRVAWTLNNVVFAGHRRQARVKSVEEKPSPLIRITQTSGSEDES
;
A
#
# COMPACT_ATOMS: atom_id res chain seq x y z
N MET A 1 -38.99 11.01 -23.89
CA MET A 1 -37.56 11.37 -23.86
C MET A 1 -36.87 10.31 -23.03
N SER A 2 -36.14 9.37 -23.66
CA SER A 2 -35.43 8.33 -22.92
C SER A 2 -34.32 8.95 -22.08
N ALA A 3 -34.21 8.53 -20.82
CA ALA A 3 -33.11 8.93 -19.96
C ALA A 3 -31.77 8.58 -20.62
N PRO A 4 -30.74 9.44 -20.52
CA PRO A 4 -29.41 9.08 -20.95
C PRO A 4 -28.99 7.80 -20.23
N GLY A 5 -28.59 6.78 -20.99
CA GLY A 5 -28.06 5.53 -20.43
C GLY A 5 -26.83 5.79 -19.53
N PRO A 6 -26.42 4.81 -18.71
CA PRO A 6 -25.29 4.98 -17.80
C PRO A 6 -24.07 5.49 -18.57
N PRO A 7 -23.32 6.47 -18.01
CA PRO A 7 -22.21 7.10 -18.70
C PRO A 7 -21.24 6.04 -19.24
N THR A 8 -20.90 6.15 -20.52
CA THR A 8 -19.89 5.31 -21.18
C THR A 8 -18.61 5.33 -20.35
N LYS A 9 -18.15 4.15 -19.94
CA LYS A 9 -17.02 3.91 -19.02
C LYS A 9 -15.91 4.97 -19.15
N PRO A 10 -15.74 5.90 -18.18
CA PRO A 10 -14.80 7.02 -18.31
C PRO A 10 -13.31 6.63 -18.26
N PHE A 11 -12.99 5.34 -18.13
CA PHE A 11 -11.68 4.84 -17.72
C PHE A 11 -11.09 3.76 -18.65
N LYS A 12 -11.41 3.80 -19.96
CA LYS A 12 -10.92 2.81 -20.93
C LYS A 12 -9.38 2.61 -20.92
N TYR A 13 -8.63 3.64 -20.52
CA TYR A 13 -7.16 3.61 -20.49
C TYR A 13 -6.57 2.91 -19.26
N ILE A 14 -7.39 2.52 -18.27
CA ILE A 14 -6.93 1.71 -17.12
C ILE A 14 -7.58 0.32 -17.06
N GLU A 15 -8.52 -0.02 -17.95
CA GLU A 15 -9.15 -1.36 -17.97
C GLU A 15 -8.13 -2.49 -18.17
N GLU A 16 -7.05 -2.23 -18.90
CA GLU A 16 -5.94 -3.18 -19.13
C GLU A 16 -4.91 -3.19 -17.98
N LEU A 17 -5.11 -2.37 -16.95
CA LEU A 17 -4.20 -2.21 -15.84
C LEU A 17 -4.87 -2.74 -14.57
N PRO A 18 -4.73 -4.04 -14.25
CA PRO A 18 -5.46 -4.67 -13.15
C PRO A 18 -5.21 -3.97 -11.82
N LEU A 19 -3.99 -3.47 -11.58
CA LEU A 19 -3.64 -2.77 -10.35
C LEU A 19 -4.27 -1.37 -10.22
N HIS A 20 -4.79 -0.80 -11.30
CA HIS A 20 -5.47 0.49 -11.32
C HIS A 20 -6.99 0.29 -11.40
N TRP A 21 -7.45 -0.60 -12.29
CA TRP A 21 -8.86 -0.91 -12.50
C TRP A 21 -9.51 -1.49 -11.25
N GLU A 22 -8.90 -2.46 -10.57
CA GLU A 22 -9.55 -3.13 -9.45
C GLU A 22 -9.83 -2.20 -8.28
N ILE A 23 -9.02 -1.16 -8.11
CA ILE A 23 -9.23 -0.16 -7.06
C ILE A 23 -10.56 0.56 -7.28
N VAL A 24 -10.89 0.87 -8.54
CA VAL A 24 -12.06 1.66 -8.93
C VAL A 24 -13.20 0.80 -9.49
N SER A 25 -13.02 -0.51 -9.51
CA SER A 25 -14.05 -1.47 -9.89
C SER A 25 -15.10 -1.57 -8.79
N GLY A 26 -16.33 -1.93 -9.19
CA GLY A 26 -17.40 -2.26 -8.25
C GLY A 26 -17.29 -3.68 -7.68
N HIS A 27 -16.16 -4.36 -7.85
CA HIS A 27 -15.99 -5.73 -7.36
C HIS A 27 -15.91 -5.76 -5.82
N PRO A 28 -16.32 -6.85 -5.17
CA PRO A 28 -16.10 -7.03 -3.74
C PRO A 28 -14.60 -7.00 -3.39
N ILE A 29 -14.25 -6.51 -2.20
CA ILE A 29 -12.85 -6.40 -1.77
C ILE A 29 -12.05 -7.72 -1.89
N ALA A 30 -12.69 -8.87 -1.61
CA ALA A 30 -12.06 -10.17 -1.75
C ALA A 30 -11.65 -10.50 -3.20
N GLU A 31 -12.49 -10.12 -4.17
CA GLU A 31 -12.23 -10.32 -5.60
C GLU A 31 -11.13 -9.36 -6.08
N LYS A 32 -11.20 -8.08 -5.65
CA LYS A 32 -10.14 -7.10 -5.93
C LYS A 32 -8.77 -7.60 -5.48
N LEU A 33 -8.67 -8.07 -4.24
CA LEU A 33 -7.43 -8.58 -3.68
C LEU A 33 -6.93 -9.83 -4.41
N SER A 34 -7.84 -10.75 -4.79
CA SER A 34 -7.49 -11.93 -5.58
C SER A 34 -6.90 -11.55 -6.93
N ASN A 35 -7.59 -10.70 -7.69
CA ASN A 35 -7.17 -10.28 -9.03
C ASN A 35 -5.86 -9.48 -8.99
N MET A 36 -5.72 -8.57 -8.02
CA MET A 36 -4.48 -7.80 -7.85
C MET A 36 -3.31 -8.68 -7.44
N ARG A 37 -3.53 -9.68 -6.57
CA ARG A 37 -2.47 -10.62 -6.17
C ARG A 37 -2.00 -11.45 -7.36
N GLU A 38 -2.92 -11.99 -8.16
CA GLU A 38 -2.59 -12.73 -9.39
C GLU A 38 -1.80 -11.85 -10.38
N ALA A 39 -2.22 -10.59 -10.56
CA ALA A 39 -1.49 -9.63 -11.38
C ALA A 39 -0.07 -9.38 -10.86
N LEU A 40 0.10 -9.17 -9.55
CA LEU A 40 1.41 -8.94 -8.93
C LEU A 40 2.31 -10.18 -9.04
N GLU A 41 1.76 -11.38 -8.83
CA GLU A 41 2.47 -12.66 -8.95
C GLU A 41 2.87 -12.98 -10.39
N SER A 42 2.10 -12.54 -11.37
CA SER A 42 2.45 -12.61 -12.80
C SER A 42 3.42 -11.53 -13.26
N GLY A 43 3.86 -10.65 -12.35
CA GLY A 43 4.92 -9.66 -12.60
C GLY A 43 4.42 -8.26 -12.95
N ALA A 44 3.14 -7.93 -12.67
CA ALA A 44 2.67 -6.56 -12.78
C ALA A 44 3.47 -5.65 -11.83
N ASP A 45 3.97 -4.53 -12.35
CA ASP A 45 4.73 -3.57 -11.55
C ASP A 45 3.78 -2.75 -10.65
N PRO A 46 3.89 -2.86 -9.31
CA PRO A 46 3.05 -2.09 -8.39
C PRO A 46 3.33 -0.58 -8.44
N ASN A 47 4.41 -0.16 -9.10
CA ASN A 47 4.75 1.23 -9.32
C ASN A 47 4.37 1.71 -10.72
N ALA A 48 3.77 0.89 -11.59
CA ALA A 48 3.46 1.31 -12.96
C ALA A 48 2.60 2.59 -13.00
N LEU A 49 2.93 3.53 -13.88
CA LEU A 49 2.03 4.64 -14.17
C LEU A 49 0.84 4.15 -14.99
N ASP A 50 -0.31 4.82 -14.82
CA ASP A 50 -1.45 4.60 -15.70
C ASP A 50 -1.14 4.98 -17.16
N LYS A 51 -1.97 4.48 -18.09
CA LYS A 51 -1.84 4.76 -19.54
C LYS A 51 -2.70 5.96 -19.96
N ALA A 52 -2.94 6.91 -19.06
CA ALA A 52 -3.76 8.08 -19.39
C ALA A 52 -3.15 8.83 -20.59
N PRO A 53 -3.95 9.18 -21.62
CA PRO A 53 -3.43 9.81 -22.84
C PRO A 53 -2.93 11.24 -22.62
N ARG A 54 -3.30 11.85 -21.48
CA ARG A 54 -2.86 13.19 -21.07
C ARG A 54 -2.54 13.20 -19.58
N PRO A 55 -1.51 13.94 -19.13
CA PRO A 55 -1.12 13.99 -17.72
C PRO A 55 -2.25 14.46 -16.79
N GLU A 56 -3.13 15.34 -17.25
CA GLU A 56 -4.22 15.88 -16.43
C GLU A 56 -5.34 14.85 -16.19
N ARG A 57 -5.33 13.74 -16.93
CA ARG A 57 -6.25 12.60 -16.75
C ARG A 57 -5.60 11.43 -16.01
N SER A 58 -4.30 11.53 -15.75
CA SER A 58 -3.55 10.52 -15.01
C SER A 58 -3.81 10.70 -13.53
N MET A 59 -4.23 9.63 -12.86
CA MET A 59 -4.18 9.58 -11.41
C MET A 59 -2.77 9.24 -10.91
N GLY A 60 -1.95 8.62 -11.76
CA GLY A 60 -0.61 8.19 -11.42
C GLY A 60 -0.51 6.68 -11.25
N ARG A 61 -0.05 6.24 -10.09
CA ARG A 61 0.33 4.85 -9.79
C ARG A 61 -0.80 4.14 -9.03
N PRO A 62 -0.78 2.81 -8.88
CA PRO A 62 -1.79 2.07 -8.11
C PRO A 62 -2.04 2.68 -6.71
N LEU A 63 -0.98 3.06 -5.99
CA LEU A 63 -1.13 3.72 -4.69
C LEU A 63 -1.85 5.07 -4.77
N HIS A 64 -1.69 5.86 -5.84
CA HIS A 64 -2.45 7.10 -6.03
C HIS A 64 -3.95 6.83 -6.20
N TYR A 65 -4.31 5.75 -6.88
CA TYR A 65 -5.72 5.36 -7.03
C TYR A 65 -6.30 4.91 -5.69
N ALA A 66 -5.54 4.17 -4.88
CA ALA A 66 -6.01 3.66 -3.59
C ALA A 66 -6.31 4.77 -2.57
N THR A 67 -5.61 5.91 -2.66
CA THR A 67 -5.73 7.05 -1.73
C THR A 67 -6.38 8.29 -2.35
N ASP A 68 -6.94 8.21 -3.56
CA ASP A 68 -7.50 9.40 -4.23
C ASP A 68 -8.78 9.91 -3.53
N THR A 69 -8.81 11.22 -3.28
CA THR A 69 -9.96 11.92 -2.67
C THR A 69 -10.78 12.75 -3.64
N LEU A 70 -10.33 12.90 -4.89
CA LEU A 70 -10.83 13.93 -5.79
C LEU A 70 -11.71 13.39 -6.93
N HIS A 71 -11.53 12.14 -7.33
CA HIS A 71 -12.10 11.61 -8.58
C HIS A 71 -13.07 10.43 -8.36
N PHE A 72 -12.95 9.70 -7.25
CA PHE A 72 -13.76 8.50 -6.97
C PHE A 72 -14.63 8.67 -5.71
N ASP A 73 -15.49 9.70 -5.69
CA ASP A 73 -16.36 9.96 -4.53
C ASP A 73 -17.55 9.00 -4.39
N PHE A 74 -17.74 8.11 -5.36
CA PHE A 74 -18.84 7.15 -5.41
C PHE A 74 -18.49 5.77 -4.84
N MET A 75 -17.27 5.55 -4.36
CA MET A 75 -16.83 4.28 -3.77
C MET A 75 -16.29 4.45 -2.35
N PRO A 76 -16.59 3.50 -1.45
CA PRO A 76 -16.08 3.54 -0.09
C PRO A 76 -14.55 3.34 -0.06
N ARG A 77 -13.81 4.43 0.15
CA ARG A 77 -12.34 4.42 0.19
C ARG A 77 -11.80 3.63 1.38
N TYR A 78 -12.54 3.60 2.48
CA TYR A 78 -12.14 2.90 3.69
C TYR A 78 -11.94 1.38 3.52
N GLU A 79 -12.48 0.78 2.45
CA GLU A 79 -12.26 -0.64 2.12
C GLU A 79 -10.92 -0.88 1.42
N ASN A 80 -10.27 0.17 0.91
CA ASN A 80 -9.00 0.05 0.18
C ASN A 80 -7.78 -0.14 1.10
N LEU A 81 -7.94 -0.18 2.43
CA LEU A 81 -6.80 -0.34 3.34
C LEU A 81 -6.01 -1.62 3.03
N SER A 82 -6.72 -2.72 2.82
CA SER A 82 -6.10 -4.00 2.44
C SER A 82 -5.42 -3.94 1.07
N ILE A 83 -5.88 -3.08 0.17
CA ILE A 83 -5.22 -2.85 -1.13
C ILE A 83 -3.93 -2.06 -0.95
N VAL A 84 -3.94 -1.03 -0.09
CA VAL A 84 -2.73 -0.26 0.27
C VAL A 84 -1.68 -1.19 0.86
N GLU A 85 -2.06 -2.03 1.82
CA GLU A 85 -1.19 -3.05 2.41
C GLU A 85 -0.62 -4.00 1.36
N LEU A 86 -1.47 -4.57 0.50
CA LEU A 86 -1.05 -5.47 -0.59
C LEU A 86 -0.03 -4.80 -1.53
N LEU A 87 -0.30 -3.57 -1.98
CA LEU A 87 0.61 -2.85 -2.87
C LEU A 87 1.96 -2.61 -2.20
N LEU A 88 1.95 -2.20 -0.93
CA LEU A 88 3.17 -1.97 -0.15
C LEU A 88 3.93 -3.29 0.09
N GLU A 89 3.26 -4.41 0.35
CA GLU A 89 3.86 -5.74 0.48
C GLU A 89 4.71 -6.10 -0.75
N TYR A 90 4.15 -5.90 -1.95
CA TYR A 90 4.82 -6.18 -3.23
C TYR A 90 5.79 -5.08 -3.69
N GLY A 91 6.03 -4.05 -2.87
CA GLY A 91 7.10 -3.07 -3.11
C GLY A 91 6.65 -1.80 -3.83
N ALA A 92 5.37 -1.43 -3.74
CA ALA A 92 4.96 -0.07 -4.08
C ALA A 92 5.70 0.94 -3.19
N ASP A 93 6.28 1.99 -3.79
CA ASP A 93 6.95 3.06 -3.05
C ASP A 93 5.99 4.27 -2.90
N PRO A 94 5.54 4.58 -1.68
CA PRO A 94 4.57 5.64 -1.42
C PRO A 94 5.15 7.05 -1.61
N ARG A 95 6.46 7.20 -1.87
CA ARG A 95 7.12 8.48 -2.14
C ARG A 95 7.18 8.81 -3.63
N MET A 96 6.79 7.88 -4.50
CA MET A 96 6.84 8.11 -5.94
C MET A 96 5.74 9.06 -6.38
N LYS A 97 6.12 10.09 -7.13
CA LYS A 97 5.18 11.06 -7.71
C LYS A 97 4.42 10.47 -8.90
N GLY A 98 3.26 11.07 -9.16
CA GLY A 98 2.40 10.73 -10.31
C GLY A 98 2.98 11.22 -11.65
N MET A 99 2.23 11.00 -12.74
CA MET A 99 2.67 11.35 -14.11
C MET A 99 2.75 12.87 -14.34
N ALA A 100 1.79 13.64 -13.82
CA ALA A 100 1.90 15.09 -13.81
C ALA A 100 2.87 15.46 -12.69
N GLY A 101 3.98 16.15 -12.99
CA GLY A 101 4.96 16.60 -11.99
C GLY A 101 4.38 17.46 -10.84
N SER A 102 3.09 17.81 -10.92
CA SER A 102 2.28 18.48 -9.91
C SER A 102 1.52 17.55 -8.95
N ARG A 103 1.50 16.24 -9.19
CA ARG A 103 0.77 15.28 -8.34
C ARG A 103 1.73 14.78 -7.26
N GLU A 104 1.44 15.19 -6.03
CA GLU A 104 2.11 14.78 -4.80
C GLU A 104 2.24 13.25 -4.74
N SER A 105 3.26 12.76 -4.02
CA SER A 105 3.35 11.34 -3.75
C SER A 105 2.16 10.88 -2.89
N PRO A 106 1.78 9.58 -2.94
CA PRO A 106 0.69 9.07 -2.10
C PRO A 106 0.88 9.40 -0.62
N LEU A 107 2.12 9.34 -0.12
CA LEU A 107 2.43 9.71 1.26
C LEU A 107 2.18 11.19 1.55
N GLU A 108 2.71 12.09 0.71
CA GLU A 108 2.51 13.55 0.89
C GLU A 108 1.02 13.93 0.85
N ASP A 109 0.24 13.31 -0.04
CA ASP A 109 -1.19 13.55 -0.18
C ASP A 109 -1.97 13.11 1.08
N VAL A 110 -1.69 11.90 1.56
CA VAL A 110 -2.28 11.35 2.79
C VAL A 110 -1.87 12.18 4.02
N GLU A 111 -0.60 12.55 4.14
CA GLU A 111 -0.11 13.43 5.21
C GLU A 111 -0.86 14.75 5.24
N ARG A 112 -1.04 15.38 4.06
CA ARG A 112 -1.79 16.64 3.93
C ARG A 112 -3.25 16.46 4.35
N ILE A 113 -3.91 15.38 3.94
CA ILE A 113 -5.30 15.08 4.31
C ILE A 113 -5.44 14.92 5.82
N VAL A 114 -4.57 14.13 6.46
CA VAL A 114 -4.57 13.89 7.91
C VAL A 114 -4.27 15.19 8.67
N LYS A 115 -3.25 15.94 8.26
CA LYS A 115 -2.83 17.19 8.91
C LYS A 115 -3.89 18.28 8.83
N THR A 116 -4.56 18.40 7.69
CA THR A 116 -5.60 19.42 7.49
C THR A 116 -6.96 19.01 8.04
N ASN A 117 -7.10 17.75 8.49
CA ASN A 117 -8.36 17.13 8.86
C ASN A 117 -9.44 17.43 7.80
N TYR A 118 -9.19 16.94 6.58
CA TYR A 118 -9.85 17.43 5.37
C TYR A 118 -11.39 17.48 5.54
N PRO A 119 -11.99 18.68 5.55
CA PRO A 119 -13.33 18.89 6.12
C PRO A 119 -14.47 18.28 5.29
N LYS A 120 -14.17 17.77 4.10
CA LYS A 120 -15.13 17.09 3.22
C LYS A 120 -15.24 15.59 3.49
N LEU A 121 -14.33 15.01 4.29
CA LEU A 121 -14.32 13.58 4.58
C LEU A 121 -15.10 13.28 5.86
N GLY A 122 -15.85 12.18 5.81
CA GLY A 122 -16.48 11.61 7.00
C GLY A 122 -15.46 10.97 7.94
N GLU A 123 -15.90 10.61 9.13
CA GLU A 123 -15.08 9.98 10.17
C GLU A 123 -14.37 8.71 9.68
N ARG A 124 -15.11 7.81 9.01
CA ARG A 124 -14.55 6.55 8.47
C ARG A 124 -13.47 6.76 7.42
N ASP A 125 -13.65 7.74 6.54
CA ASP A 125 -12.64 8.09 5.53
C ASP A 125 -11.38 8.65 6.23
N MET A 126 -11.57 9.49 7.25
CA MET A 126 -10.44 10.01 8.03
C MET A 126 -9.70 8.92 8.82
N GLU A 127 -10.40 7.92 9.37
CA GLU A 127 -9.79 6.75 10.00
C GLU A 127 -8.95 5.96 9.00
N PHE A 128 -9.47 5.75 7.78
CA PHE A 128 -8.72 5.14 6.70
C PHE A 128 -7.43 5.91 6.37
N PHE A 129 -7.49 7.23 6.19
CA PHE A 129 -6.29 8.02 5.87
C PHE A 129 -5.25 8.00 7.00
N LYS A 130 -5.69 8.00 8.27
CA LYS A 130 -4.79 7.83 9.41
C LYS A 130 -4.12 6.45 9.40
N ALA A 131 -4.89 5.38 9.15
CA ALA A 131 -4.36 4.03 9.06
C ALA A 131 -3.38 3.88 7.88
N ALA A 132 -3.76 4.37 6.70
CA ALA A 132 -2.91 4.36 5.50
C ALA A 132 -1.58 5.09 5.74
N LEU A 133 -1.61 6.24 6.44
CA LEU A 133 -0.39 6.98 6.80
C LEU A 133 0.56 6.12 7.64
N VAL A 134 0.04 5.50 8.70
CA VAL A 134 0.83 4.63 9.59
C VAL A 134 1.48 3.50 8.81
N VAL A 135 0.71 2.80 7.98
CA VAL A 135 1.21 1.65 7.19
C VAL A 135 2.29 2.09 6.18
N MET A 136 2.08 3.21 5.49
CA MET A 136 3.07 3.75 4.55
C MET A 136 4.38 4.14 5.26
N GLU A 137 4.30 4.84 6.38
CA GLU A 137 5.48 5.21 7.18
C GLU A 137 6.21 3.99 7.74
N GLU A 138 5.46 3.00 8.24
CA GLU A 138 6.04 1.73 8.68
C GLU A 138 6.83 1.07 7.57
N LYS A 139 6.24 0.95 6.38
CA LYS A 139 6.93 0.36 5.23
C LYS A 139 8.23 1.08 4.91
N LEU A 140 8.24 2.41 4.96
CA LEU A 140 9.45 3.21 4.73
C LEU A 140 10.51 3.00 5.82
N ARG A 141 10.11 2.93 7.10
CA ARG A 141 11.03 2.60 8.20
C ARG A 141 11.66 1.23 8.01
N TRP A 142 10.86 0.22 7.68
CA TRP A 142 11.35 -1.13 7.41
C TRP A 142 12.33 -1.18 6.23
N ALA A 143 12.05 -0.44 5.16
CA ALA A 143 12.96 -0.34 4.01
C ALA A 143 14.31 0.28 4.43
N GLN A 144 14.30 1.33 5.25
CA GLN A 144 15.53 1.97 5.77
C GLN A 144 16.32 1.05 6.70
N THR A 145 15.66 0.36 7.63
CA THR A 145 16.32 -0.60 8.53
C THR A 145 16.97 -1.76 7.76
N ARG A 146 16.31 -2.29 6.72
CA ARG A 146 16.89 -3.33 5.86
C ARG A 146 18.15 -2.83 5.15
N VAL A 147 18.11 -1.63 4.57
CA VAL A 147 19.29 -1.04 3.92
C VAL A 147 20.44 -0.85 4.91
N ALA A 148 20.16 -0.30 6.10
CA ALA A 148 21.16 -0.12 7.14
C ALA A 148 21.80 -1.44 7.60
N TRP A 149 20.99 -2.50 7.74
CA TRP A 149 21.48 -3.84 8.09
C TRP A 149 22.36 -4.44 6.99
N THR A 150 21.94 -4.34 5.72
CA THR A 150 22.72 -4.85 4.58
C THR A 150 24.06 -4.13 4.47
N LEU A 151 24.08 -2.79 4.62
CA LEU A 151 25.30 -2.00 4.57
C LEU A 151 26.27 -2.37 5.71
N ASN A 152 25.77 -2.51 6.94
CA ASN A 152 26.60 -2.93 8.06
C ASN A 152 27.19 -4.33 7.84
N ASN A 153 26.40 -5.30 7.37
CA ASN A 153 26.90 -6.65 7.13
C ASN A 153 27.90 -6.74 5.97
N VAL A 154 27.76 -5.94 4.90
CA VAL A 154 28.75 -5.88 3.81
C VAL A 154 30.07 -5.27 4.29
N VAL A 155 30.02 -4.22 5.12
CA VAL A 155 31.22 -3.60 5.72
C VAL A 155 31.94 -4.56 6.68
N PHE A 156 31.20 -5.34 7.48
CA PHE A 156 31.77 -6.37 8.35
C PHE A 156 32.32 -7.60 7.59
N ALA A 157 31.71 -8.00 6.46
CA ALA A 157 32.22 -9.08 5.61
C ALA A 157 33.55 -8.72 4.90
N GLY A 158 33.81 -7.43 4.66
CA GLY A 158 35.09 -6.94 4.11
C GLY A 158 36.28 -7.03 5.08
N HIS A 159 36.05 -7.20 6.39
CA HIS A 159 37.09 -7.17 7.43
C HIS A 159 37.44 -8.54 8.06
N ARG A 160 36.85 -9.66 7.59
CA ARG A 160 37.20 -11.01 8.08
C ARG A 160 37.70 -11.92 6.97
N ARG A 161 38.94 -11.71 6.53
CA ARG A 161 39.82 -12.87 6.26
C ARG A 161 40.44 -13.26 7.59
N GLN A 162 40.22 -14.50 8.00
CA GLN A 162 40.60 -15.15 9.27
C GLN A 162 39.63 -14.95 10.44
N ALA A 163 38.62 -15.81 10.52
CA ALA A 163 38.44 -16.70 11.66
C ALA A 163 37.25 -17.64 11.39
N ARG A 164 37.55 -18.93 11.33
CA ARG A 164 36.60 -20.04 11.24
C ARG A 164 35.83 -20.15 12.55
N VAL A 165 34.55 -19.76 12.60
CA VAL A 165 33.59 -20.27 13.59
C VAL A 165 32.19 -20.33 12.96
N LYS A 166 31.56 -21.51 13.04
CA LYS A 166 30.17 -21.77 12.65
C LYS A 166 29.24 -20.83 13.43
N SER A 167 28.32 -20.13 12.77
CA SER A 167 27.19 -19.49 13.46
C SER A 167 25.91 -19.72 12.68
N VAL A 168 24.96 -20.26 13.42
CA VAL A 168 23.65 -20.74 13.02
C VAL A 168 22.80 -19.57 12.53
N GLU A 169 22.11 -19.80 11.43
CA GLU A 169 21.16 -18.90 10.78
C GLU A 169 19.91 -18.77 11.67
N GLU A 170 19.85 -17.73 12.51
CA GLU A 170 18.59 -17.31 13.16
C GLU A 170 18.01 -16.11 12.42
N LYS A 171 16.97 -16.37 11.63
CA LYS A 171 16.06 -15.34 11.14
C LYS A 171 15.20 -14.86 12.32
N PRO A 172 14.93 -13.55 12.48
CA PRO A 172 14.05 -13.08 13.55
C PRO A 172 12.60 -13.49 13.24
N SER A 173 12.09 -14.47 14.00
CA SER A 173 10.68 -14.82 14.06
C SER A 173 9.89 -13.80 14.90
N PRO A 174 8.63 -13.51 14.56
CA PRO A 174 7.82 -12.54 15.28
C PRO A 174 7.37 -13.11 16.63
N LEU A 175 7.79 -12.46 17.72
CA LEU A 175 7.32 -12.72 19.07
C LEU A 175 5.93 -12.12 19.26
N ILE A 176 4.88 -12.94 19.15
CA ILE A 176 3.61 -12.70 19.86
C ILE A 176 3.69 -13.50 21.16
N ARG A 177 3.92 -12.80 22.28
CA ARG A 177 3.89 -13.39 23.62
C ARG A 177 2.62 -12.89 24.32
N ILE A 178 1.55 -13.67 24.20
CA ILE A 178 0.36 -13.50 25.06
C ILE A 178 0.70 -14.17 26.38
N THR A 179 0.82 -13.39 27.45
CA THR A 179 0.92 -13.89 28.83
C THR A 179 -0.46 -13.83 29.48
N GLN A 180 -0.91 -14.95 30.06
CA GLN A 180 -1.63 -15.04 31.35
C GLN A 180 -1.83 -16.54 31.66
N THR A 181 -0.97 -17.14 32.49
CA THR A 181 -1.09 -17.37 33.95
C THR A 181 -2.17 -18.39 34.34
N SER A 182 -1.66 -19.58 34.66
CA SER A 182 -2.29 -20.70 35.35
C SER A 182 -2.77 -20.34 36.77
N GLY A 183 -3.92 -20.89 37.15
CA GLY A 183 -4.38 -20.99 38.54
C GLY A 183 -5.16 -22.29 38.69
N SER A 184 -4.46 -23.35 39.07
CA SER A 184 -5.02 -24.62 39.53
C SER A 184 -4.83 -24.67 41.05
N GLU A 185 -5.92 -24.65 41.80
CA GLU A 185 -5.92 -25.08 43.21
C GLU A 185 -6.97 -26.19 43.32
N ASP A 186 -6.46 -27.41 43.48
CA ASP A 186 -7.17 -28.54 44.06
C ASP A 186 -7.23 -28.31 45.57
N GLU A 187 -8.42 -28.30 46.17
CA GLU A 187 -8.61 -28.76 47.54
C GLU A 187 -9.91 -29.57 47.65
N SER A 188 -9.71 -30.82 48.07
CA SER A 188 -10.57 -31.81 48.74
C SER A 188 -12.03 -31.45 49.09
#